data_AF-A0A0G1Y2U5-F1
#
_entry.id   AF-A0A0G1Y2U5-F1
#
_cell.length_a   1.000
_cell.length_b   1.000
_cell.length_c   1.000
_cell.angle_alpha   90.00
_cell.angle_beta   90.00
_cell.angle_gamma   90.00
#
_symmetry.space_group_name_H-M   'P 1'
#
loop_
_entity.id
_entity.type
_entity.pdbx_description
1 polymer ?
#
loop_
_entity_poly.entity_id
_entity_poly.type
_entity_poly.pdbx_seq_one_letter_code
_entity_poly.pdbx_strand_id
1 'polypeptide(L)'
;MKKKIFVGALSLVAVAGGVAGLSAFEAHVINVTAKIENALQVPTDPLNFGTVFPQEELDQTLRVALSSSFASSTDANDVEYIIRQKPKCGVTEDDGETLVGPTWTGHIVAASGTSEYTVDCDEDRPDGVGPGPTPDYYLLPSLCEYLSKHPDANPTPGNDDSLDSFHQPWTINPDGTIDWNDVEGRLAKSEQDLEDTWTIDLKVPCFGDNCAQDWADFVTGINPDADPDDYVLDEDLEHKIFGCNLWIEVTGVSRFSDED
;
A
#
# COMPACT_ATOMS: atom_id res chain seq x y z
N MET A 1 75.54 -31.80 -31.21
CA MET A 1 75.00 -31.90 -29.83
C MET A 1 74.45 -30.59 -29.27
N LYS A 2 74.99 -29.41 -29.65
CA LYS A 2 74.54 -28.09 -29.15
C LYS A 2 73.06 -27.71 -29.45
N LYS A 3 72.47 -28.17 -30.56
CA LYS A 3 71.06 -27.87 -30.91
C LYS A 3 70.02 -28.62 -30.07
N LYS A 4 70.36 -29.78 -29.47
CA LYS A 4 69.42 -30.58 -28.65
C LYS A 4 69.30 -30.04 -27.22
N ILE A 5 70.35 -29.39 -26.71
CA ILE A 5 70.36 -28.78 -25.37
C ILE A 5 69.52 -27.48 -25.37
N PHE A 6 69.59 -26.70 -26.45
CA PHE A 6 68.87 -25.44 -26.53
C PHE A 6 67.35 -25.61 -26.60
N VAL A 7 66.87 -26.63 -27.31
CA VAL A 7 65.42 -26.94 -27.41
C VAL A 7 64.86 -27.47 -26.08
N GLY A 8 65.63 -28.27 -25.34
CA GLY A 8 65.22 -28.77 -24.02
C GLY A 8 65.21 -27.68 -22.93
N ALA A 9 66.12 -26.71 -23.01
CA ALA A 9 66.12 -25.56 -22.10
C ALA A 9 64.93 -24.62 -22.39
N LEU A 10 64.60 -24.40 -23.66
CA LEU A 10 63.47 -23.56 -24.05
C LEU A 10 62.12 -24.16 -23.62
N SER A 11 61.96 -25.49 -23.71
CA SER A 11 60.73 -26.16 -23.28
C SER A 11 60.56 -26.15 -21.75
N LEU A 12 61.66 -26.27 -20.98
CA LEU A 12 61.62 -26.15 -19.52
C LEU A 12 61.25 -24.73 -19.06
N VAL A 13 61.76 -23.70 -19.73
CA VAL A 13 61.40 -22.29 -19.44
C VAL A 13 59.95 -22.00 -19.82
N ALA A 14 59.45 -22.54 -20.94
CA ALA A 14 58.06 -22.39 -21.35
C ALA A 14 57.08 -23.11 -20.41
N VAL A 15 57.43 -24.31 -19.92
CA VAL A 15 56.61 -25.05 -18.95
C VAL A 15 56.66 -24.38 -17.57
N ALA A 16 57.83 -23.97 -17.08
CA ALA A 16 57.95 -23.26 -15.80
C ALA A 16 57.23 -21.90 -15.82
N GLY A 17 57.34 -21.14 -16.92
CA GLY A 17 56.62 -19.90 -17.13
C GLY A 17 55.10 -20.09 -17.28
N GLY A 18 54.67 -21.16 -17.94
CA GLY A 18 53.25 -21.51 -18.07
C GLY A 18 52.61 -21.97 -16.76
N VAL A 19 53.32 -22.75 -15.94
CA VAL A 19 52.84 -23.16 -14.61
C VAL A 19 52.77 -21.95 -13.67
N ALA A 20 53.79 -21.08 -13.66
CA ALA A 20 53.77 -19.85 -12.87
C ALA A 20 52.66 -18.87 -13.31
N GLY A 21 52.41 -18.75 -14.62
CA GLY A 21 51.36 -17.89 -15.18
C GLY A 21 49.92 -18.36 -14.89
N LEU A 22 49.72 -19.66 -14.61
CA LEU A 22 48.44 -20.23 -14.20
C LEU A 22 48.25 -20.30 -12.66
N SER A 23 49.31 -20.01 -11.89
CA SER A 23 49.29 -20.04 -10.41
C SER A 23 48.81 -18.74 -9.77
N ALA A 24 48.54 -17.70 -10.55
CA ALA A 24 48.26 -16.35 -10.06
C ALA A 24 46.77 -15.93 -10.15
N PHE A 25 45.85 -16.88 -10.28
CA PHE A 25 44.41 -16.59 -10.17
C PHE A 25 43.94 -16.95 -8.77
N GLU A 26 44.08 -16.00 -7.85
CA GLU A 26 43.46 -16.05 -6.53
C GLU A 26 41.98 -15.69 -6.70
N ALA A 27 41.14 -16.71 -6.88
CA ALA A 27 39.70 -16.54 -6.96
C ALA A 27 39.11 -16.70 -5.56
N HIS A 28 38.53 -15.63 -5.02
CA HIS A 28 37.73 -15.68 -3.81
C HIS A 28 36.26 -15.80 -4.22
N VAL A 29 35.58 -16.83 -3.71
CA VAL A 29 34.13 -16.96 -3.80
C VAL A 29 33.57 -16.60 -2.43
N ILE A 30 32.84 -15.49 -2.36
CA ILE A 30 32.07 -15.11 -1.17
C ILE A 30 30.65 -15.64 -1.38
N ASN A 31 30.22 -16.55 -0.50
CA ASN A 31 28.84 -17.05 -0.54
C ASN A 31 27.93 -16.03 0.11
N VAL A 32 26.99 -15.49 -0.67
CA VAL A 32 25.96 -14.56 -0.21
C VAL A 32 24.64 -15.30 -0.24
N THR A 33 23.98 -15.39 0.91
CA THR A 33 22.64 -15.97 1.06
C THR A 33 21.82 -15.07 1.97
N ALA A 34 20.57 -14.81 1.60
CA ALA A 34 19.61 -14.06 2.42
C ALA A 34 18.26 -14.76 2.42
N LYS A 35 17.54 -14.68 3.54
CA LYS A 35 16.14 -15.08 3.65
C LYS A 35 15.28 -13.81 3.57
N ILE A 36 14.31 -13.78 2.67
CA ILE A 36 13.41 -12.64 2.46
C ILE A 36 12.04 -13.04 2.97
N GLU A 37 11.49 -12.27 3.91
CA GLU A 37 10.17 -12.51 4.52
C GLU A 37 9.46 -11.17 4.74
N ASN A 38 8.13 -11.20 4.83
CA ASN A 38 7.33 -10.02 5.12
C ASN A 38 7.47 -9.61 6.59
N ALA A 39 7.48 -8.31 6.88
CA ALA A 39 7.51 -7.81 8.26
C ALA A 39 6.15 -7.88 8.94
N LEU A 40 5.07 -7.72 8.18
CA LEU A 40 3.70 -7.68 8.66
C LEU A 40 2.87 -8.89 8.21
N GLN A 41 1.83 -9.19 8.97
CA GLN A 41 0.71 -10.05 8.64
C GLN A 41 -0.55 -9.19 8.64
N VAL A 42 -1.16 -9.02 7.46
CA VAL A 42 -2.37 -8.23 7.25
C VAL A 42 -3.44 -9.11 6.57
N PRO A 43 -4.71 -9.08 6.99
CA PRO A 43 -5.81 -9.73 6.29
C PRO A 43 -5.91 -9.25 4.84
N THR A 44 -6.10 -10.19 3.92
CA THR A 44 -6.28 -9.88 2.49
C THR A 44 -7.73 -10.01 2.04
N ASP A 45 -8.62 -10.42 2.95
CA ASP A 45 -10.04 -10.51 2.67
C ASP A 45 -10.64 -9.09 2.55
N PRO A 46 -11.53 -8.84 1.57
CA PRO A 46 -12.14 -7.53 1.41
C PRO A 46 -12.99 -7.13 2.63
N LEU A 47 -12.87 -5.87 3.05
CA LEU A 47 -13.85 -5.25 3.95
C LEU A 47 -15.11 -4.92 3.13
N ASN A 48 -16.25 -5.47 3.54
CA ASN A 48 -17.52 -5.30 2.85
C ASN A 48 -18.59 -4.79 3.81
N PHE A 49 -19.08 -3.57 3.56
CA PHE A 49 -20.13 -2.92 4.35
C PHE A 49 -21.55 -3.32 3.90
N GLY A 50 -21.69 -4.04 2.79
CA GLY A 50 -22.99 -4.46 2.26
C GLY A 50 -23.79 -3.30 1.69
N THR A 51 -25.13 -3.40 1.76
CA THR A 51 -26.03 -2.31 1.42
C THR A 51 -26.12 -1.37 2.62
N VAL A 52 -25.85 -0.09 2.35
CA VAL A 52 -25.84 0.98 3.35
C VAL A 52 -26.81 2.08 2.93
N PHE A 53 -27.26 2.87 3.89
CA PHE A 53 -28.20 3.97 3.70
C PHE A 53 -27.56 5.32 4.10
N PRO A 54 -27.98 6.44 3.50
CA PRO A 54 -27.43 7.77 3.81
C PRO A 54 -27.39 8.06 5.31
N GLN A 55 -26.29 8.66 5.78
CA GLN A 55 -26.00 8.98 7.18
C GLN A 55 -25.94 7.78 8.14
N GLU A 56 -25.83 6.55 7.64
CA GLU A 56 -25.40 5.43 8.49
C GLU A 56 -23.92 5.52 8.83
N GLU A 57 -23.57 4.92 9.97
CA GLU A 57 -22.20 4.73 10.44
C GLU A 57 -21.99 3.22 10.61
N LEU A 58 -20.97 2.68 9.97
CA LEU A 58 -20.68 1.25 10.00
C LEU A 58 -19.21 1.00 10.28
N ASP A 59 -18.94 0.17 11.28
CA ASP A 59 -17.57 -0.18 11.68
C ASP A 59 -17.15 -1.55 11.14
N GLN A 60 -15.91 -1.63 10.69
CA GLN A 60 -15.21 -2.88 10.40
C GLN A 60 -13.85 -2.87 11.11
N THR A 61 -13.34 -4.06 11.42
CA THR A 61 -12.04 -4.21 12.08
C THR A 61 -10.97 -4.65 11.09
N LEU A 62 -9.85 -3.93 11.05
CA LEU A 62 -8.64 -4.33 10.33
C LEU A 62 -7.52 -4.60 11.35
N ARG A 63 -6.93 -5.80 11.28
CA ARG A 63 -5.82 -6.19 12.17
C ARG A 63 -4.50 -6.10 11.43
N VAL A 64 -3.52 -5.37 11.96
CA VAL A 64 -2.16 -5.33 11.45
C VAL A 64 -1.25 -5.90 12.53
N ALA A 65 -0.53 -6.98 12.22
CA ALA A 65 0.32 -7.64 13.21
C ALA A 65 1.72 -7.89 12.67
N LEU A 66 2.70 -8.05 13.56
CA LEU A 66 4.02 -8.56 13.16
C LEU A 66 3.86 -9.97 12.57
N SER A 67 4.55 -10.22 11.46
CA SER A 67 4.59 -11.56 10.89
C SER A 67 5.29 -12.52 11.85
N SER A 68 4.96 -13.81 11.76
CA SER A 68 5.62 -14.84 12.60
C SER A 68 7.14 -14.87 12.42
N SER A 69 7.63 -14.61 11.21
CA SER A 69 9.05 -14.48 10.90
C SER A 69 9.70 -13.26 11.55
N PHE A 70 9.03 -12.11 11.53
CA PHE A 70 9.57 -10.89 12.14
C PHE A 70 9.53 -10.97 13.67
N ALA A 71 8.43 -11.48 14.22
CA ALA A 71 8.24 -11.67 15.65
C ALA A 71 9.30 -12.62 16.26
N SER A 72 9.71 -13.65 15.49
CA SER A 72 10.73 -14.62 15.92
C SER A 72 12.18 -14.22 15.61
N SER A 73 12.39 -13.17 14.80
CA SER A 73 13.73 -12.62 14.57
C SER A 73 14.29 -12.02 15.86
N THR A 74 15.59 -12.26 16.09
CA THR A 74 16.32 -11.72 17.23
C THR A 74 17.02 -10.40 16.94
N ASP A 75 17.11 -10.01 15.65
CA ASP A 75 17.88 -8.85 15.18
C ASP A 75 17.01 -7.67 14.75
N ALA A 76 15.72 -7.87 14.43
CA ALA A 76 14.77 -6.79 14.16
C ALA A 76 14.03 -6.37 15.43
N ASN A 77 13.58 -5.12 15.57
CA ASN A 77 12.81 -4.65 16.74
C ASN A 77 11.46 -4.06 16.33
N ASP A 78 11.48 -3.01 15.50
CA ASP A 78 10.27 -2.25 15.15
C ASP A 78 9.95 -2.32 13.66
N VAL A 79 8.66 -2.17 13.35
CA VAL A 79 8.14 -1.97 12.00
C VAL A 79 7.30 -0.70 11.99
N GLU A 80 7.65 0.22 11.11
CA GLU A 80 6.84 1.39 10.79
C GLU A 80 6.09 1.08 9.49
N TYR A 81 4.81 1.46 9.44
CA TYR A 81 3.96 1.26 8.29
C TYR A 81 2.98 2.41 8.11
N ILE A 82 2.37 2.46 6.93
CA ILE A 82 1.29 3.40 6.62
C ILE A 82 0.05 2.65 6.18
N ILE A 83 -1.13 3.24 6.45
CA ILE A 83 -2.40 2.86 5.85
C ILE A 83 -2.84 3.98 4.91
N ARG A 84 -2.73 3.72 3.61
CA ARG A 84 -3.08 4.65 2.55
C ARG A 84 -4.42 4.29 1.92
N GLN A 85 -5.23 5.28 1.59
CA GLN A 85 -6.45 5.10 0.80
C GLN A 85 -6.15 5.35 -0.68
N LYS A 86 -6.41 4.36 -1.53
CA LYS A 86 -6.21 4.46 -2.99
C LYS A 86 -7.54 4.26 -3.73
N PRO A 87 -7.71 4.89 -4.91
CA PRO A 87 -8.84 4.62 -5.78
C PRO A 87 -8.99 3.13 -6.09
N LYS A 88 -10.23 2.70 -6.30
CA LYS A 88 -10.54 1.33 -6.66
C LYS A 88 -11.15 1.26 -8.05
N CYS A 89 -10.61 0.37 -8.87
CA CYS A 89 -11.13 0.08 -10.19
C CYS A 89 -11.84 -1.27 -10.17
N GLY A 90 -12.86 -1.41 -11.01
CA GLY A 90 -13.63 -2.63 -11.10
C GLY A 90 -14.34 -2.75 -12.43
N VAL A 91 -14.99 -3.89 -12.58
CA VAL A 91 -15.86 -4.21 -13.70
C VAL A 91 -17.26 -4.29 -13.14
N THR A 92 -18.20 -3.59 -13.75
CA THR A 92 -19.58 -3.58 -13.28
C THR A 92 -20.57 -3.77 -14.44
N GLU A 93 -21.74 -4.29 -14.10
CA GLU A 93 -22.91 -4.36 -14.98
C GLU A 93 -24.03 -3.49 -14.42
N ASP A 94 -25.13 -3.38 -15.18
CA ASP A 94 -26.31 -2.63 -14.80
C ASP A 94 -25.98 -1.18 -14.41
N ASP A 95 -25.22 -0.51 -15.28
CA ASP A 95 -24.81 0.89 -15.07
C ASP A 95 -24.05 1.12 -13.76
N GLY A 96 -23.28 0.14 -13.28
CA GLY A 96 -22.49 0.29 -12.05
C GLY A 96 -23.15 -0.26 -10.78
N GLU A 97 -24.36 -0.82 -10.86
CA GLU A 97 -25.08 -1.36 -9.70
C GLU A 97 -24.58 -2.75 -9.26
N THR A 98 -23.95 -3.51 -10.16
CA THR A 98 -23.46 -4.86 -9.86
C THR A 98 -21.97 -4.99 -10.17
N LEU A 99 -21.17 -5.45 -9.21
CA LEU A 99 -19.76 -5.79 -9.44
C LEU A 99 -19.62 -7.18 -10.10
N VAL A 100 -18.87 -7.25 -11.18
CA VAL A 100 -18.64 -8.48 -11.96
C VAL A 100 -17.16 -8.81 -12.01
N GLY A 101 -16.74 -9.79 -11.21
CA GLY A 101 -15.35 -10.24 -11.19
C GLY A 101 -14.47 -9.48 -10.19
N PRO A 102 -13.14 -9.44 -10.41
CA PRO A 102 -12.22 -8.85 -9.46
C PRO A 102 -12.23 -7.33 -9.50
N THR A 103 -11.76 -6.72 -8.41
CA THR A 103 -11.39 -5.30 -8.32
C THR A 103 -9.89 -5.17 -8.17
N TRP A 104 -9.35 -4.01 -8.53
CA TRP A 104 -7.92 -3.71 -8.40
C TRP A 104 -7.70 -2.23 -8.05
N THR A 105 -6.44 -1.83 -7.90
CA THR A 105 -6.07 -0.48 -7.50
C THR A 105 -6.02 0.44 -8.70
N GLY A 106 -6.66 1.61 -8.58
CA GLY A 106 -6.43 2.72 -9.49
C GLY A 106 -5.21 3.53 -9.06
N HIS A 107 -4.41 3.97 -10.02
CA HIS A 107 -3.21 4.76 -9.76
C HIS A 107 -3.42 6.22 -10.15
N ILE A 108 -3.13 7.11 -9.22
CA ILE A 108 -3.20 8.54 -9.47
C ILE A 108 -2.04 8.93 -10.39
N VAL A 109 -2.37 9.53 -11.52
CA VAL A 109 -1.42 10.08 -12.49
C VAL A 109 -1.59 11.59 -12.51
N ALA A 110 -0.66 12.29 -11.86
CA ALA A 110 -0.66 13.75 -11.81
C ALA A 110 -0.14 14.36 -13.13
N ALA A 111 -0.83 15.40 -13.62
CA ALA A 111 -0.36 16.15 -14.77
C ALA A 111 0.70 17.18 -14.34
N SER A 112 1.92 17.07 -14.90
CA SER A 112 3.03 17.95 -14.52
C SER A 112 2.71 19.43 -14.70
N GLY A 113 2.97 20.23 -13.67
CA GLY A 113 2.73 21.69 -13.68
C GLY A 113 1.29 22.11 -13.39
N THR A 114 0.44 21.20 -12.94
CA THR A 114 -0.96 21.45 -12.55
C THR A 114 -1.30 20.70 -11.26
N SER A 115 -2.44 21.04 -10.64
CA SER A 115 -3.04 20.24 -9.56
C SER A 115 -4.09 19.25 -10.09
N GLU A 116 -4.12 19.00 -11.40
CA GLU A 116 -5.04 18.05 -12.02
C GLU A 116 -4.44 16.64 -12.02
N TYR A 117 -5.31 15.63 -11.92
CA TYR A 117 -4.92 14.23 -12.02
C TYR A 117 -5.96 13.42 -12.80
N THR A 118 -5.51 12.28 -13.30
CA THR A 118 -6.37 11.21 -13.78
C THR A 118 -6.13 9.95 -12.96
N VAL A 119 -7.08 9.03 -12.94
CA VAL A 119 -6.85 7.69 -12.37
C VAL A 119 -6.61 6.70 -13.50
N ASP A 120 -5.46 6.05 -13.47
CA ASP A 120 -5.12 4.93 -14.34
C ASP A 120 -5.66 3.62 -13.75
N CYS A 121 -6.61 3.02 -14.45
CA CYS A 121 -7.17 1.70 -14.12
C CYS A 121 -6.59 0.57 -14.97
N ASP A 122 -5.64 0.83 -15.86
CA ASP A 122 -5.03 -0.19 -16.72
C ASP A 122 -3.79 -0.83 -16.08
N GLU A 123 -3.03 -0.09 -15.27
CA GLU A 123 -1.74 -0.54 -14.72
C GLU A 123 -1.83 -1.83 -13.90
N ASP A 124 -2.77 -1.91 -12.95
CA ASP A 124 -2.99 -3.10 -12.08
C ASP A 124 -4.11 -4.02 -12.59
N ARG A 125 -4.59 -3.83 -13.82
CA ARG A 125 -5.73 -4.59 -14.34
C ARG A 125 -5.40 -6.08 -14.42
N PRO A 126 -6.25 -6.98 -13.88
CA PRO A 126 -6.05 -8.42 -14.01
C PRO A 126 -6.08 -8.91 -15.46
N ASP A 127 -5.23 -9.88 -15.78
CA ASP A 127 -5.21 -10.52 -17.10
C ASP A 127 -6.58 -11.10 -17.47
N GLY A 128 -6.98 -10.91 -18.73
CA GLY A 128 -8.26 -11.41 -19.25
C GLY A 128 -9.47 -10.54 -18.91
N VAL A 129 -9.27 -9.46 -18.15
CA VAL A 129 -10.23 -8.35 -18.05
C VAL A 129 -9.93 -7.38 -19.19
N GLY A 130 -10.89 -7.15 -20.09
CA GLY A 130 -10.74 -6.22 -21.21
C GLY A 130 -12.02 -5.44 -21.47
N PRO A 131 -11.95 -4.35 -22.27
CA PRO A 131 -13.13 -3.63 -22.75
C PRO A 131 -14.05 -4.60 -23.50
N GLY A 132 -15.07 -5.13 -22.84
CA GLY A 132 -16.20 -5.76 -23.50
C GLY A 132 -17.17 -4.69 -24.00
N PRO A 133 -18.15 -5.05 -24.84
CA PRO A 133 -19.29 -4.16 -25.11
C PRO A 133 -20.18 -3.97 -23.87
N THR A 134 -20.04 -4.90 -22.92
CA THR A 134 -20.60 -5.03 -21.57
C THR A 134 -19.90 -6.27 -20.97
N PRO A 135 -19.47 -6.28 -19.71
CA PRO A 135 -19.37 -5.13 -18.81
C PRO A 135 -18.27 -4.15 -19.23
N ASP A 136 -18.52 -2.87 -18.95
CA ASP A 136 -17.52 -1.81 -19.07
C ASP A 136 -16.70 -1.73 -17.76
N TYR A 137 -15.42 -1.37 -17.87
CA TYR A 137 -14.53 -1.18 -16.73
C TYR A 137 -14.37 0.30 -16.46
N TYR A 138 -14.38 0.69 -15.19
CA TYR A 138 -14.16 2.07 -14.80
C TYR A 138 -13.60 2.17 -13.37
N LEU A 139 -13.10 3.37 -13.08
CA LEU A 139 -12.94 3.87 -11.73
C LEU A 139 -14.30 3.76 -11.02
N LEU A 140 -14.34 3.06 -9.88
CA LEU A 140 -15.53 3.07 -9.04
C LEU A 140 -15.65 4.45 -8.37
N PRO A 141 -16.87 4.96 -8.14
CA PRO A 141 -17.08 6.10 -7.27
C PRO A 141 -16.35 5.92 -5.93
N SER A 142 -15.71 6.98 -5.45
CA SER A 142 -14.76 6.87 -4.33
C SER A 142 -15.48 6.73 -2.98
N LEU A 143 -15.05 5.75 -2.17
CA LEU A 143 -15.38 5.68 -0.74
C LEU A 143 -14.31 6.32 0.15
N CYS A 144 -13.16 6.69 -0.40
CA CYS A 144 -11.98 6.98 0.40
C CYS A 144 -12.19 8.18 1.34
N GLU A 145 -12.90 9.20 0.87
CA GLU A 145 -13.28 10.42 1.61
C GLU A 145 -14.18 10.12 2.81
N TYR A 146 -14.90 9.01 2.77
CA TYR A 146 -15.94 8.66 3.74
C TYR A 146 -15.49 7.64 4.77
N LEU A 147 -14.27 7.12 4.62
CA LEU A 147 -13.68 6.10 5.48
C LEU A 147 -12.71 6.70 6.49
N SER A 148 -12.99 6.52 7.77
CA SER A 148 -12.10 6.86 8.88
C SER A 148 -11.17 5.69 9.21
N LYS A 149 -10.08 6.02 9.93
CA LYS A 149 -9.06 5.08 10.40
C LYS A 149 -8.70 5.47 11.83
N HIS A 150 -9.09 4.66 12.79
CA HIS A 150 -8.78 4.90 14.20
C HIS A 150 -8.06 3.70 14.83
N PRO A 151 -6.91 3.92 15.51
CA PRO A 151 -6.17 2.85 16.18
C PRO A 151 -6.82 2.49 17.52
N ASP A 152 -6.37 1.39 18.13
CA ASP A 152 -6.84 0.93 19.44
C ASP A 152 -6.17 1.63 20.65
N ALA A 153 -5.31 2.61 20.37
CA ALA A 153 -4.52 3.39 21.33
C ALA A 153 -3.57 2.53 22.21
N ASN A 154 -3.18 1.36 21.72
CA ASN A 154 -2.15 0.50 22.29
C ASN A 154 -0.81 0.76 21.58
N PRO A 155 0.32 0.87 22.30
CA PRO A 155 0.48 1.03 23.75
C PRO A 155 0.05 2.42 24.22
N THR A 156 -0.56 2.52 25.40
CA THR A 156 -1.06 3.82 25.94
C THR A 156 0.06 4.86 26.11
N PRO A 157 -0.08 6.10 25.61
CA PRO A 157 -1.31 6.76 25.14
C PRO A 157 -1.73 6.52 23.67
N GLY A 158 -1.04 5.67 22.93
CA GLY A 158 -1.13 5.43 21.49
C GLY A 158 0.19 5.83 20.83
N ASN A 159 0.65 5.03 19.88
CA ASN A 159 1.83 5.29 19.04
C ASN A 159 1.46 5.42 17.54
N ASP A 160 0.18 5.34 17.22
CA ASP A 160 -0.38 5.40 15.88
C ASP A 160 -1.19 6.68 15.67
N ASP A 161 -1.25 7.14 14.42
CA ASP A 161 -2.06 8.28 14.02
C ASP A 161 -3.52 7.88 13.72
N SER A 162 -4.39 8.87 13.55
CA SER A 162 -5.79 8.67 13.17
C SER A 162 -6.21 9.61 12.06
N LEU A 163 -7.21 9.21 11.28
CA LEU A 163 -7.84 10.06 10.27
C LEU A 163 -9.36 9.91 10.32
N ASP A 164 -10.05 11.01 10.59
CA ASP A 164 -11.51 11.09 10.53
C ASP A 164 -12.01 10.98 9.08
N SER A 165 -13.27 10.59 8.90
CA SER A 165 -13.95 10.70 7.59
C SER A 165 -14.16 12.17 7.18
N PHE A 166 -14.66 12.37 5.97
CA PHE A 166 -14.86 13.68 5.35
C PHE A 166 -13.53 14.42 5.17
N HIS A 167 -12.59 13.76 4.51
CA HIS A 167 -11.27 14.29 4.19
C HIS A 167 -10.93 14.07 2.72
N GLN A 168 -9.93 14.81 2.23
CA GLN A 168 -9.30 14.54 0.95
C GLN A 168 -8.22 13.44 1.11
N PRO A 169 -8.26 12.32 0.37
CA PRO A 169 -7.32 11.21 0.60
C PRO A 169 -5.93 11.47 0.03
N TRP A 170 -5.79 12.42 -0.91
CA TRP A 170 -4.51 12.92 -1.41
C TRP A 170 -4.64 14.36 -1.92
N THR A 171 -3.51 15.04 -2.08
CA THR A 171 -3.38 16.33 -2.75
C THR A 171 -2.35 16.27 -3.86
N ILE A 172 -2.63 16.92 -5.00
CA ILE A 172 -1.68 17.04 -6.10
C ILE A 172 -0.93 18.36 -5.99
N ASN A 173 0.38 18.27 -5.77
CA ASN A 173 1.24 19.42 -5.72
C ASN A 173 1.50 20.00 -7.11
N PRO A 174 1.78 21.31 -7.23
CA PRO A 174 2.07 21.94 -8.52
C PRO A 174 3.26 21.34 -9.29
N ASP A 175 4.17 20.63 -8.61
CA ASP A 175 5.30 19.93 -9.22
C ASP A 175 4.94 18.53 -9.75
N GLY A 176 3.68 18.11 -9.60
CA GLY A 176 3.16 16.81 -10.01
C GLY A 176 3.43 15.70 -8.99
N THR A 177 3.91 16.02 -7.78
CA THR A 177 3.98 15.05 -6.68
C THR A 177 2.61 14.86 -6.03
N ILE A 178 2.39 13.69 -5.44
CA ILE A 178 1.15 13.33 -4.76
C ILE A 178 1.47 13.23 -3.28
N ASP A 179 0.86 14.11 -2.49
CA ASP A 179 0.88 14.02 -1.03
C ASP A 179 -0.33 13.21 -0.59
N TRP A 180 -0.08 12.02 -0.07
CA TRP A 180 -1.12 11.13 0.43
C TRP A 180 -1.46 11.48 1.88
N ASN A 181 -2.74 11.39 2.23
CA ASN A 181 -3.19 11.52 3.61
C ASN A 181 -3.04 10.16 4.32
N ASP A 182 -1.79 9.73 4.43
CA ASP A 182 -1.41 8.46 5.04
C ASP A 182 -1.62 8.53 6.55
N VAL A 183 -2.06 7.41 7.13
CA VAL A 183 -2.05 7.23 8.58
C VAL A 183 -0.87 6.35 8.95
N GLU A 184 -0.01 6.85 9.82
CA GLU A 184 1.17 6.14 10.31
C GLU A 184 0.78 5.18 11.43
N GLY A 185 1.40 4.00 11.40
CA GLY A 185 1.34 3.03 12.50
C GLY A 185 2.69 2.41 12.80
N ARG A 186 2.86 1.91 14.02
CA ARG A 186 4.14 1.33 14.47
C ARG A 186 3.93 0.14 15.38
N LEU A 187 4.61 -0.96 15.06
CA LEU A 187 4.70 -2.13 15.93
C LEU A 187 6.11 -2.31 16.48
N ALA A 188 6.25 -2.51 17.79
CA ALA A 188 7.53 -2.60 18.48
C ALA A 188 7.61 -3.76 19.49
N LYS A 189 8.49 -4.73 19.22
CA LYS A 189 8.69 -5.89 20.12
C LYS A 189 9.16 -5.49 21.51
N SER A 190 10.03 -4.49 21.60
CA SER A 190 10.55 -3.96 22.88
C SER A 190 9.46 -3.31 23.75
N GLU A 191 8.35 -2.86 23.15
CA GLU A 191 7.21 -2.25 23.81
C GLU A 191 6.07 -3.25 24.07
N GLN A 192 6.26 -4.53 23.71
CA GLN A 192 5.23 -5.57 23.69
C GLN A 192 4.03 -5.23 22.80
N ASP A 193 4.28 -4.37 21.83
CA ASP A 193 3.32 -3.96 20.83
C ASP A 193 3.57 -4.78 19.56
N LEU A 194 2.76 -5.81 19.40
CA LEU A 194 2.94 -6.84 18.36
C LEU A 194 1.83 -6.81 17.32
N GLU A 195 0.79 -6.00 17.57
CA GLU A 195 -0.44 -5.95 16.81
C GLU A 195 -1.26 -4.70 17.15
N ASP A 196 -1.75 -4.08 16.09
CA ASP A 196 -2.70 -2.98 16.12
C ASP A 196 -4.06 -3.45 15.60
N THR A 197 -5.10 -3.05 16.32
CA THR A 197 -6.48 -3.18 15.86
C THR A 197 -7.02 -1.84 15.40
N TRP A 198 -7.29 -1.73 14.11
CA TRP A 198 -7.85 -0.53 13.49
C TRP A 198 -9.36 -0.65 13.35
N THR A 199 -10.08 0.37 13.80
CA THR A 199 -11.47 0.61 13.42
C THR A 199 -11.47 1.36 12.09
N ILE A 200 -12.01 0.70 11.06
CA ILE A 200 -12.30 1.29 9.76
C ILE A 200 -13.79 1.56 9.70
N ASP A 201 -14.16 2.83 9.70
CA ASP A 201 -15.56 3.23 9.82
C ASP A 201 -16.02 4.01 8.60
N LEU A 202 -17.16 3.61 8.06
CA LEU A 202 -17.80 4.22 6.91
C LEU A 202 -18.90 5.18 7.36
N LYS A 203 -18.71 6.47 7.07
CA LYS A 203 -19.71 7.53 7.25
C LYS A 203 -20.43 7.76 5.93
N VAL A 204 -21.64 7.23 5.80
CA VAL A 204 -22.31 7.12 4.50
C VAL A 204 -22.80 8.49 4.02
N PRO A 205 -22.38 8.96 2.83
CA PRO A 205 -22.86 10.21 2.27
C PRO A 205 -24.34 10.20 1.90
N CYS A 206 -24.90 11.38 1.75
CA CYS A 206 -26.19 11.60 1.09
C CYS A 206 -26.00 12.04 -0.38
N PHE A 207 -27.11 12.07 -1.12
CA PHE A 207 -27.14 12.38 -2.54
C PHE A 207 -28.00 13.62 -2.81
N GLY A 208 -27.41 14.62 -3.47
CA GLY A 208 -28.08 15.86 -3.88
C GLY A 208 -28.87 16.53 -2.75
N ASP A 209 -30.12 16.89 -3.04
CA ASP A 209 -31.01 17.55 -2.07
C ASP A 209 -31.66 16.58 -1.06
N ASN A 210 -31.28 15.29 -1.06
CA ASN A 210 -31.88 14.25 -0.23
C ASN A 210 -31.13 14.02 1.10
N CYS A 211 -30.23 14.93 1.47
CA CYS A 211 -29.58 14.95 2.77
C CYS A 211 -30.58 15.27 3.90
N ALA A 212 -30.38 14.69 5.08
CA ALA A 212 -31.20 15.07 6.24
C ALA A 212 -30.84 16.49 6.73
N GLN A 213 -31.74 17.08 7.50
CA GLN A 213 -31.62 18.49 7.92
C GLN A 213 -30.39 18.76 8.80
N ASP A 214 -29.82 17.73 9.42
CA ASP A 214 -28.66 17.76 10.29
C ASP A 214 -27.36 17.35 9.57
N TRP A 215 -27.35 17.23 8.24
CA TRP A 215 -26.16 16.85 7.47
C TRP A 215 -24.91 17.66 7.82
N ALA A 216 -25.05 18.98 7.95
CA ALA A 216 -23.94 19.84 8.34
C ALA A 216 -23.39 19.51 9.74
N ASP A 217 -24.28 19.23 10.70
CA ASP A 217 -23.89 18.85 12.06
C ASP A 217 -23.28 17.44 12.10
N PHE A 218 -23.73 16.52 11.23
CA PHE A 218 -23.17 15.18 11.07
C PHE A 218 -21.72 15.25 10.56
N VAL A 219 -21.48 15.97 9.46
CA VAL A 219 -20.14 16.12 8.88
C VAL A 219 -19.19 16.83 9.85
N THR A 220 -19.58 18.00 10.36
CA THR A 220 -18.71 18.79 11.25
C THR A 220 -18.55 18.20 12.65
N GLY A 221 -19.49 17.33 13.07
CA GLY A 221 -19.36 16.54 14.29
C GLY A 221 -18.30 15.44 14.20
N ILE A 222 -18.00 14.98 12.98
CA ILE A 222 -16.98 13.97 12.69
C ILE A 222 -15.65 14.63 12.31
N ASN A 223 -15.67 15.57 11.37
CA ASN A 223 -14.51 16.36 10.99
C ASN A 223 -14.84 17.86 11.05
N PRO A 224 -14.44 18.56 12.13
CA PRO A 224 -14.76 19.98 12.32
C PRO A 224 -14.22 20.93 11.25
N ASP A 225 -13.20 20.50 10.49
CA ASP A 225 -12.56 21.28 9.45
C ASP A 225 -13.15 21.03 8.04
N ALA A 226 -14.06 20.05 7.92
CA ALA A 226 -14.72 19.72 6.66
C ALA A 226 -15.83 20.72 6.29
N ASP A 227 -15.95 21.04 5.00
CA ASP A 227 -17.12 21.71 4.45
C ASP A 227 -18.18 20.66 4.09
N PRO A 228 -19.37 20.63 4.73
CA PRO A 228 -20.39 19.62 4.46
C PRO A 228 -20.87 19.58 3.01
N ASP A 229 -20.79 20.69 2.29
CA ASP A 229 -21.25 20.76 0.89
C ASP A 229 -20.31 19.98 -0.05
N ASP A 230 -19.03 19.81 0.31
CA ASP A 230 -18.04 19.06 -0.47
C ASP A 230 -18.25 17.54 -0.41
N TYR A 231 -19.07 17.06 0.54
CA TYR A 231 -19.29 15.64 0.82
C TYR A 231 -20.72 15.16 0.48
N VAL A 232 -21.49 15.99 -0.22
CA VAL A 232 -22.75 15.58 -0.85
C VAL A 232 -22.44 14.98 -2.22
N LEU A 233 -22.92 13.76 -2.47
CA LEU A 233 -22.71 13.08 -3.75
C LEU A 233 -23.74 13.50 -4.80
N ASP A 234 -23.38 13.35 -6.07
CA ASP A 234 -24.31 13.52 -7.20
C ASP A 234 -25.39 12.43 -7.17
N GLU A 235 -26.64 12.80 -7.45
CA GLU A 235 -27.79 11.88 -7.50
C GLU A 235 -27.59 10.75 -8.52
N ASP A 236 -26.84 10.99 -9.60
CA ASP A 236 -26.54 9.97 -10.61
C ASP A 236 -25.66 8.82 -10.06
N LEU A 237 -25.05 9.01 -8.88
CA LEU A 237 -24.26 7.98 -8.18
C LEU A 237 -25.11 7.13 -7.22
N GLU A 238 -26.41 7.39 -7.09
CA GLU A 238 -27.31 6.55 -6.31
C GLU A 238 -27.31 5.11 -6.89
N HIS A 239 -27.33 4.12 -5.99
CA HIS A 239 -27.29 2.67 -6.30
C HIS A 239 -25.99 2.13 -6.93
N LYS A 240 -24.98 2.97 -7.20
CA LYS A 240 -23.70 2.50 -7.76
C LYS A 240 -22.88 1.74 -6.72
N ILE A 241 -21.99 0.87 -7.19
CA ILE A 241 -20.96 0.24 -6.35
C ILE A 241 -19.77 1.19 -6.21
N PHE A 242 -19.53 1.62 -4.98
CA PHE A 242 -18.38 2.45 -4.66
C PHE A 242 -17.18 1.60 -4.22
N GLY A 243 -15.99 2.21 -4.21
CA GLY A 243 -14.78 1.52 -3.80
C GLY A 243 -13.69 2.42 -3.23
N CYS A 244 -12.93 1.85 -2.31
CA CYS A 244 -11.64 2.36 -1.87
C CYS A 244 -10.75 1.16 -1.52
N ASN A 245 -9.46 1.23 -1.84
CA ASN A 245 -8.48 0.25 -1.40
C ASN A 245 -7.69 0.82 -0.22
N LEU A 246 -7.59 0.03 0.86
CA LEU A 246 -6.63 0.28 1.92
C LEU A 246 -5.32 -0.40 1.54
N TRP A 247 -4.29 0.41 1.34
CA TRP A 247 -2.94 -0.01 0.98
C TRP A 247 -2.05 0.09 2.22
N ILE A 248 -1.62 -1.06 2.72
CA ILE A 248 -0.72 -1.14 3.87
C ILE A 248 0.70 -1.34 3.37
N GLU A 249 1.60 -0.44 3.74
CA GLU A 249 2.98 -0.45 3.27
C GLU A 249 3.95 -0.28 4.44
N VAL A 250 4.98 -1.12 4.48
CA VAL A 250 6.08 -0.98 5.44
C VAL A 250 7.00 0.13 4.97
N THR A 251 7.16 1.17 5.78
CA THR A 251 8.01 2.33 5.50
C THR A 251 9.37 2.22 6.21
N GLY A 252 9.43 1.46 7.30
CA GLY A 252 10.64 1.33 8.11
C GLY A 252 10.74 0.00 8.84
N VAL A 253 11.98 -0.46 9.02
CA VAL A 253 12.31 -1.59 9.92
C VAL A 253 13.52 -1.19 10.75
N SER A 254 13.36 -1.17 12.06
CA SER A 254 14.47 -0.97 12.99
C SER A 254 15.07 -2.32 13.41
N ARG A 255 16.37 -2.33 13.65
CA ARG A 255 17.10 -3.49 14.17
C ARG A 255 17.59 -3.20 15.57
N PHE A 256 17.68 -4.22 16.41
CA PHE A 256 18.46 -4.10 17.63
C PHE A 256 19.89 -3.77 17.19
N SER A 257 20.38 -2.58 17.54
CA SER A 257 21.78 -2.26 17.29
C SER A 257 22.62 -3.31 17.97
N ASP A 258 23.54 -3.95 17.24
CA ASP A 258 24.70 -4.56 17.88
C ASP A 258 25.39 -3.40 18.63
N GLU A 259 25.18 -3.32 19.95
CA GLU A 259 26.09 -2.55 20.80
C GLU A 259 27.47 -3.19 20.61
N ASP A 260 28.31 -2.56 19.79
CA ASP A 260 29.75 -2.85 19.68
C ASP A 260 30.46 -2.70 21.05
#